data_AF-E6TU67-F1
#
_entry.id   AF-E6TU67-F1
#
_cell.length_a   1.000
_cell.length_b   1.000
_cell.length_c   1.000
_cell.angle_alpha   90.00
_cell.angle_beta   90.00
_cell.angle_gamma   90.00
#
_symmetry.space_group_name_H-M   'P 1'
#
loop_
_entity.id
_entity.type
_entity.pdbx_description
1 polymer ?
#
loop_
_entity_poly.entity_id
_entity_poly.type
_entity_poly.pdbx_seq_one_letter_code
_entity_poly.pdbx_strand_id
1 'polypeptide(L)'
;MKRLLIKASIFSAAIHVIYLLWIVGYSWFVTRNYVPDIADAYENIAYLQNEVTFGFVIHPVYTILSFIIIAIIGALGIQFYDSFRLKRAQ
;
A
#
# COMPACT_ATOMS: atom_id res chain seq x y z
N MET A 1 -5.51 24.02 12.62
CA MET A 1 -6.03 22.64 12.71
C MET A 1 -6.66 22.13 11.41
N LYS A 2 -7.77 22.70 10.90
CA LYS A 2 -8.45 22.19 9.69
C LYS A 2 -7.54 22.03 8.45
N ARG A 3 -6.68 23.01 8.17
CA ARG A 3 -5.71 22.96 7.05
C ARG A 3 -4.68 21.83 7.21
N LEU A 4 -4.26 21.53 8.43
CA LEU A 4 -3.31 20.44 8.72
C LEU A 4 -3.97 19.08 8.46
N LEU A 5 -5.20 18.90 8.94
CA LEU A 5 -5.98 17.68 8.71
C LEU A 5 -6.18 17.43 7.21
N ILE A 6 -6.58 18.45 6.44
CA ILE A 6 -6.76 18.31 4.98
C ILE A 6 -5.45 17.92 4.29
N LYS A 7 -4.33 18.58 4.61
CA LYS A 7 -3.02 18.25 4.04
C LYS A 7 -2.58 16.82 4.38
N ALA A 8 -2.74 16.42 5.64
CA ALA A 8 -2.39 15.09 6.12
C ALA A 8 -3.25 14.00 5.48
N SER A 9 -4.56 14.24 5.34
CA SER A 9 -5.47 13.32 4.66
C SER A 9 -5.17 13.18 3.17
N ILE A 10 -4.85 14.29 2.48
CA ILE A 10 -4.44 14.25 1.05
C ILE A 10 -3.12 13.48 0.91
N PHE A 11 -2.16 13.71 1.80
CA PHE A 11 -0.89 12.99 1.81
C PHE A 11 -1.09 11.48 2.00
N SER A 12 -1.91 11.09 2.98
CA SER A 12 -2.27 9.68 3.21
C SER A 12 -2.96 9.07 2.00
N ALA A 13 -3.93 9.77 1.41
CA ALA A 13 -4.62 9.29 0.21
C ALA A 13 -3.66 9.09 -0.97
N ALA A 14 -2.72 10.01 -1.18
CA ALA A 14 -1.71 9.89 -2.23
C ALA A 14 -0.83 8.64 -2.05
N ILE A 15 -0.40 8.35 -0.82
CA ILE A 15 0.40 7.14 -0.53
C ILE A 15 -0.41 5.87 -0.85
N HIS A 16 -1.69 5.81 -0.48
CA HIS A 16 -2.52 4.64 -0.77
C HIS A 16 -2.74 4.46 -2.28
N VAL A 17 -2.94 5.54 -3.03
CA VAL A 17 -3.02 5.49 -4.49
C VAL A 17 -1.73 4.96 -5.09
N ILE A 18 -0.58 5.44 -4.65
CA ILE A 18 0.73 4.95 -5.11
C ILE A 18 0.91 3.46 -4.79
N TYR A 19 0.54 3.03 -3.58
CA TYR A 19 0.59 1.63 -3.17
C TYR A 19 -0.29 0.74 -4.06
N LEU A 20 -1.51 1.18 -4.39
CA LEU A 20 -2.41 0.44 -5.29
C LEU A 20 -1.85 0.35 -6.70
N LEU A 21 -1.31 1.46 -7.24
CA LEU A 21 -0.66 1.47 -8.55
C LEU A 21 0.56 0.54 -8.58
N TRP A 22 1.34 0.52 -7.51
CA TRP A 22 2.49 -0.39 -7.36
C TRP A 22 2.05 -1.85 -7.38
N ILE A 23 1.06 -2.23 -6.58
CA ILE A 23 0.55 -3.63 -6.56
C ILE A 23 0.06 -4.03 -7.95
N VAL A 24 -0.78 -3.21 -8.57
CA VAL A 24 -1.35 -3.54 -9.89
C VAL A 24 -0.24 -3.64 -10.94
N GLY A 25 0.69 -2.68 -10.95
CA GLY A 25 1.81 -2.67 -11.89
C GLY A 25 2.76 -3.85 -11.69
N TYR A 26 3.11 -4.16 -10.44
CA TYR A 26 3.99 -5.29 -10.10
C TYR A 26 3.34 -6.63 -10.48
N SER A 27 2.09 -6.85 -10.08
CA SER A 27 1.36 -8.07 -10.42
C SER A 27 1.21 -8.23 -11.93
N TRP A 28 0.93 -7.15 -12.66
CA TRP A 28 0.90 -7.16 -14.12
C TRP A 28 2.24 -7.57 -14.73
N PHE A 29 3.34 -7.01 -14.22
CA PHE A 29 4.69 -7.35 -14.67
C PHE A 29 5.02 -8.83 -14.44
N VAL A 30 4.71 -9.37 -13.26
CA VAL A 30 4.94 -10.78 -12.94
C VAL A 30 4.13 -11.68 -13.88
N THR A 31 2.84 -11.43 -14.05
CA THR A 31 1.97 -12.24 -14.92
C THR A 31 2.41 -12.22 -16.39
N ARG A 32 2.95 -11.11 -16.88
CA ARG A 32 3.41 -11.00 -18.28
C ARG A 32 4.71 -11.75 -18.55
N ASN A 33 5.56 -11.92 -17.53
CA ASN A 33 6.85 -12.58 -17.66
C ASN A 33 6.84 -14.04 -17.17
N TYR A 34 5.72 -14.49 -16.61
CA TYR A 34 5.56 -15.87 -16.16
C TYR A 34 5.34 -16.80 -17.36
N VAL A 35 6.25 -17.77 -17.54
CA VAL A 35 6.08 -18.87 -18.51
C VAL A 35 5.62 -20.09 -17.72
N PRO A 36 4.38 -20.59 -17.92
CA PRO A 36 3.91 -21.77 -17.21
C PRO A 36 4.66 -23.02 -17.71
N ASP A 37 5.24 -23.79 -16.81
CA ASP A 37 5.73 -25.13 -17.11
C ASP A 37 4.53 -26.10 -17.10
N ILE A 38 4.05 -26.43 -18.29
CA ILE A 38 2.85 -27.24 -18.49
C ILE A 38 3.18 -28.74 -18.34
N ALA A 39 4.43 -29.14 -18.61
CA ALA A 39 4.83 -30.55 -18.61
C ALA A 39 4.99 -31.06 -17.17
N ASP A 40 5.70 -30.32 -16.32
CA ASP A 40 5.91 -30.67 -14.91
C ASP A 40 4.58 -30.59 -14.10
N ALA A 41 3.72 -29.63 -14.44
CA ALA A 41 2.41 -29.45 -13.80
C ALA A 41 1.39 -30.57 -14.13
N TYR A 42 1.58 -31.31 -15.22
CA TYR A 42 0.68 -32.39 -15.64
C TYR A 42 1.13 -33.77 -15.12
N GLU A 43 2.44 -33.97 -14.88
CA GLU A 43 2.96 -35.21 -14.27
C GLU A 43 2.79 -35.22 -12.74
N ASN A 44 2.90 -34.07 -12.08
CA ASN A 44 2.76 -33.93 -10.63
C ASN A 44 1.34 -33.50 -10.21
N ILE A 45 0.31 -34.27 -10.59
CA ILE A 45 -1.08 -34.10 -10.09
C ILE A 45 -1.21 -34.58 -8.63
N ALA A 46 -0.30 -34.15 -7.75
CA ALA A 46 -0.61 -34.09 -6.34
C ALA A 46 -1.69 -33.02 -6.21
N TYR A 47 -2.89 -33.38 -5.75
CA TYR A 47 -4.05 -32.49 -5.51
C TYR A 47 -3.62 -31.04 -5.44
N LEU A 48 -3.94 -30.26 -6.48
CA LEU A 48 -3.55 -28.85 -6.62
C LEU A 48 -3.86 -28.16 -5.29
N GLN A 49 -2.84 -27.99 -4.44
CA GLN A 49 -3.04 -27.33 -3.18
C GLN A 49 -3.40 -25.91 -3.55
N ASN A 50 -4.55 -25.45 -3.05
CA ASN A 50 -5.02 -24.11 -3.28
C ASN A 50 -4.08 -23.16 -2.51
N GLU A 51 -2.89 -22.88 -3.05
CA GLU A 51 -1.94 -21.91 -2.49
C GLU A 51 -2.49 -20.49 -2.57
N VAL A 52 -3.49 -20.28 -3.41
CA VAL A 52 -4.28 -19.06 -3.46
C VAL A 52 -5.52 -19.23 -2.60
N THR A 53 -5.47 -18.69 -1.38
CA THR A 53 -6.67 -18.50 -0.56
C THR A 53 -7.59 -17.47 -1.25
N PHE A 54 -8.40 -17.94 -2.20
CA PHE A 54 -9.52 -17.18 -2.76
C PHE A 54 -10.50 -16.91 -1.63
N GLY A 55 -10.40 -15.74 -1.00
CA GLY A 55 -11.22 -15.37 0.16
C GLY A 55 -10.47 -14.73 1.32
N PHE A 56 -9.14 -14.55 1.25
CA PHE A 56 -8.44 -13.66 2.17
C PHE A 56 -8.81 -12.20 1.84
N VAL A 57 -9.98 -11.78 2.30
CA VAL A 57 -10.43 -10.39 2.22
C VAL A 57 -9.74 -9.65 3.34
N ILE A 58 -8.84 -8.72 3.00
CA ILE A 58 -8.28 -7.79 3.97
C ILE A 58 -9.46 -7.12 4.68
N HIS A 59 -9.60 -7.33 5.98
CA HIS A 59 -10.70 -6.77 6.75
C HIS A 59 -10.68 -5.24 6.58
N PRO A 60 -11.81 -4.57 6.24
CA PRO A 60 -11.85 -3.14 5.94
C PRO A 60 -11.24 -2.25 7.03
N VAL A 61 -11.24 -2.72 8.28
CA VAL A 61 -10.59 -2.08 9.42
C VAL A 61 -9.09 -1.83 9.20
N TYR A 62 -8.37 -2.75 8.55
CA TYR A 62 -6.94 -2.56 8.28
C TYR A 62 -6.68 -1.40 7.32
N THR A 63 -7.54 -1.23 6.32
CA THR A 63 -7.47 -0.09 5.38
C THR A 63 -7.74 1.23 6.12
N ILE A 64 -8.74 1.27 7.00
CA ILE A 64 -9.03 2.48 7.79
C ILE A 64 -7.88 2.81 8.75
N LEU A 65 -7.36 1.81 9.45
CA LEU A 65 -6.25 1.99 10.40
C LEU A 65 -4.98 2.47 9.70
N SER A 66 -4.61 1.85 8.57
CA SER A 66 -3.44 2.28 7.78
C SER A 66 -3.60 3.72 7.28
N PHE A 67 -4.79 4.11 6.82
CA PHE A 67 -5.07 5.48 6.43
C PHE A 67 -4.87 6.48 7.58
N ILE A 68 -5.38 6.16 8.78
CA ILE A 68 -5.25 7.00 9.96
C ILE A 68 -3.78 7.12 10.39
N ILE A 69 -3.05 6.01 10.46
CA ILE A 69 -1.64 5.99 10.87
C ILE A 69 -0.80 6.86 9.93
N ILE A 70 -0.95 6.70 8.62
CA ILE A 70 -0.20 7.49 7.64
C ILE A 70 -0.59 8.98 7.70
N ALA A 71 -1.87 9.29 7.94
CA ALA A 71 -2.30 10.67 8.13
C ALA A 71 -1.67 11.30 9.39
N ILE A 72 -1.58 10.56 10.50
CA ILE A 72 -0.90 11.02 11.72
C ILE A 72 0.58 11.28 11.45
N ILE A 73 1.28 10.36 10.79
CA ILE A 73 2.69 10.53 10.41
C ILE A 73 2.88 11.77 9.52
N GLY A 74 2.02 11.96 8.52
CA GLY A 74 2.04 13.14 7.66
C GLY A 74 1.83 14.45 8.44
N ALA A 75 0.89 14.45 9.39
CA ALA A 75 0.64 15.62 10.24
C ALA A 75 1.85 15.94 11.13
N LEU A 76 2.47 14.94 11.75
CA LEU A 76 3.68 15.10 12.55
C LEU A 76 4.85 15.62 11.71
N GLY A 77 5.05 15.08 10.50
CA GLY A 77 6.09 15.53 9.58
C GLY A 77 5.93 17.00 9.18
N ILE A 78 4.69 17.44 8.89
CA ILE A 78 4.40 18.85 8.59
C ILE A 78 4.69 19.75 9.80
N GLN A 79 4.23 19.36 10.99
CA GLN A 79 4.47 20.13 12.22
C GLN A 79 5.96 20.24 12.56
N PHE A 80 6.70 19.15 12.38
CA PHE A 80 8.13 19.11 12.58
C PHE A 80 8.86 20.02 11.60
N TYR A 81 8.51 19.94 10.31
CA TYR A 81 9.06 20.81 9.27
C TYR A 81 8.81 22.29 9.55
N ASP A 82 7.58 22.66 9.93
CA ASP A 82 7.24 24.04 10.26
C ASP A 82 8.03 24.53 11.49
N SER A 83 8.19 23.68 12.51
CA SER A 83 8.98 24.00 13.72
C SER A 83 10.46 24.20 13.42
N PHE A 84 11.05 23.37 12.55
CA PHE A 84 12.45 23.52 12.11
C PHE A 84 12.65 24.75 11.24
N ARG A 85 11.71 25.05 10.34
CA ARG A 85 11.77 26.24 9.49
C ARG A 85 11.74 27.53 10.30
N LEU A 86 10.89 27.60 11.33
CA LEU A 86 10.76 28.77 12.20
C LEU A 86 12.03 29.01 13.03
N LYS A 87 12.66 27.96 13.56
CA LYS A 87 13.95 28.07 14.27
C LYS A 87 15.11 28.55 13.40
N ARG A 88 15.04 28.36 12.08
CA ARG A 88 16.09 28.76 11.13
C ARG A 88 15.95 30.20 10.61
N ALA A 89 14.82 30.85 10.90
CA ALA A 89 14.51 32.20 10.46
C ALA A 89 14.71 33.27 11.56
N GLN A 90 15.03 32.85 12.79
CA GLN A 90 15.49 33.69 13.90
C GLN A 90 17.01 33.62 14.00
#